data_AF-A0AAD7TGK1-F1
#
_entry.id   AF-A0AAD7TGK1-F1
#
_cell.length_a   1.000
_cell.length_b   1.000
_cell.length_c   1.000
_cell.angle_alpha   90.00
_cell.angle_beta   90.00
_cell.angle_gamma   90.00
#
_symmetry.space_group_name_H-M   'P 1'
#
loop_
_entity.id
_entity.type
_entity.pdbx_description
1 polymer ?
#
loop_
_entity_poly.entity_id
_entity_poly.type
_entity_poly.pdbx_seq_one_letter_code
_entity_poly.pdbx_strand_id
1 'polypeptide(L)'
;MSSLPLKDGMPSATSCQDSCEPDKVISINQTGGRGAQRTPTRAHRTPTPAQCTPTRAQRARKKTLFESRRAVIYSGGLAHHKLLFDRLSAPNMSGDETDGPWQESKYRIVESRWQSDDFKAFMRSLDAKYQNDEAAHSGTNCNTLRTRIARAGDHVEDGYAPRGLWRNCYNQDWLRELPMSKRRGLRVVNADYDFDLTPTVDQLEDVVMQEKEDGSADEIEGTL
;
A
#
# COMPACT_ATOMS: atom_id res chain seq x y z
N MET A 1 33.06 -22.18 37.29
CA MET A 1 33.88 -21.74 36.14
C MET A 1 33.82 -22.83 35.09
N SER A 2 32.86 -22.75 34.18
CA SER A 2 32.67 -23.77 33.14
C SER A 2 32.67 -23.08 31.80
N SER A 3 33.79 -23.26 31.10
CA SER A 3 34.10 -22.72 29.77
C SER A 3 33.36 -23.55 28.72
N LEU A 4 32.62 -22.91 27.81
CA LEU A 4 31.99 -23.58 26.66
C LEU A 4 32.75 -23.23 25.37
N PRO A 5 32.89 -24.19 24.44
CA PRO A 5 33.73 -24.03 23.25
C PRO A 5 33.03 -23.25 22.12
N LEU A 6 33.82 -22.37 21.51
CA LEU A 6 33.54 -21.67 20.25
C LEU A 6 33.48 -22.68 19.11
N LYS A 7 32.39 -22.70 18.34
CA LYS A 7 32.29 -23.45 17.08
C LYS A 7 32.30 -22.48 15.91
N ASP A 8 33.45 -22.41 15.24
CA ASP A 8 33.62 -21.78 13.94
C ASP A 8 33.11 -22.71 12.83
N GLY A 9 32.36 -22.15 11.88
CA GLY A 9 32.02 -22.85 10.64
C GLY A 9 30.67 -22.44 10.05
N MET A 10 30.59 -21.25 9.44
CA MET A 10 29.52 -20.95 8.47
C MET A 10 30.04 -21.09 7.04
N PRO A 11 29.32 -21.82 6.16
CA PRO A 11 29.66 -21.90 4.75
C PRO A 11 29.34 -20.59 4.03
N SER A 12 30.26 -20.20 3.16
CA SER A 12 30.21 -19.04 2.27
C SER A 12 28.93 -19.05 1.42
N ALA A 13 28.13 -18.00 1.54
CA ALA A 13 26.91 -17.82 0.76
C ALA A 13 27.27 -17.51 -0.71
N THR A 14 26.82 -18.39 -1.58
CA THR A 14 26.91 -18.30 -3.04
C THR A 14 26.21 -17.02 -3.53
N SER A 15 26.99 -16.16 -4.17
CA SER A 15 26.58 -14.94 -4.86
C SER A 15 25.53 -15.25 -5.94
N CYS A 16 24.25 -14.96 -5.67
CA CYS A 16 23.22 -14.89 -6.71
C CYS A 16 23.33 -13.52 -7.40
N GLN A 17 24.01 -13.50 -8.55
CA GLN A 17 24.01 -12.35 -9.45
C GLN A 17 22.66 -12.30 -10.18
N ASP A 18 21.72 -11.56 -9.60
CA ASP A 18 20.45 -11.21 -10.24
C ASP A 18 20.74 -10.25 -11.40
N SER A 19 20.93 -10.84 -12.58
CA SER A 19 21.16 -10.14 -13.83
C SER A 19 19.82 -9.62 -14.34
N CYS A 20 19.47 -8.39 -13.98
CA CYS A 20 18.44 -7.64 -14.72
C CYS A 20 18.96 -7.38 -16.13
N GLU A 21 18.70 -8.31 -17.06
CA GLU A 21 18.87 -8.03 -18.49
C GLU A 21 17.93 -6.88 -18.92
N PRO A 22 18.43 -5.85 -19.62
CA PRO A 22 17.58 -4.82 -20.18
C PRO A 22 16.75 -5.38 -21.33
N ASP A 23 15.45 -5.08 -21.32
CA ASP A 23 14.49 -5.45 -22.36
C ASP A 23 15.03 -5.17 -23.77
N LYS A 24 15.02 -6.22 -24.60
CA LYS A 24 15.39 -6.16 -26.01
C LYS A 24 14.51 -5.15 -26.74
N VAL A 25 15.14 -4.09 -27.22
CA VAL A 25 14.56 -3.11 -28.15
C VAL A 25 14.17 -3.84 -29.43
N ILE A 26 12.86 -4.01 -29.66
CA ILE A 26 12.32 -4.51 -30.93
C ILE A 26 12.42 -3.36 -31.94
N SER A 27 13.50 -3.36 -32.72
CA SER A 27 13.65 -2.50 -33.89
C SER A 27 12.74 -2.99 -35.02
N ILE A 28 11.65 -2.26 -35.25
CA ILE A 28 10.78 -2.45 -36.41
C ILE A 28 11.36 -1.62 -37.57
N ASN A 29 11.88 -2.31 -38.58
CA ASN A 29 12.41 -1.69 -39.79
C ASN A 29 11.29 -1.08 -40.63
N GLN A 30 11.40 0.23 -40.91
CA GLN A 30 10.62 0.91 -41.95
C GLN A 30 11.29 0.72 -43.32
N THR A 31 10.48 0.44 -44.34
CA THR A 31 10.86 0.64 -45.74
C THR A 31 9.87 1.58 -46.43
N GLY A 32 10.41 2.64 -47.02
CA GLY A 32 9.89 3.24 -48.26
C GLY A 32 8.96 4.44 -48.13
N GLY A 33 9.48 5.65 -48.44
CA GLY A 33 8.65 6.81 -48.74
C GLY A 33 9.41 8.13 -48.75
N ARG A 34 10.10 8.43 -49.85
CA ARG A 34 10.84 9.69 -50.06
C ARG A 34 9.85 10.84 -50.28
N GLY A 35 9.82 11.78 -49.33
CA GLY A 35 9.23 13.11 -49.48
C GLY A 35 10.03 14.09 -48.66
N ALA A 36 10.92 14.85 -49.31
CA ALA A 36 11.80 15.80 -48.67
C ALA A 36 11.02 17.04 -48.20
N GLN A 37 10.71 17.09 -46.90
CA GLN A 37 10.35 18.33 -46.22
C GLN A 37 11.35 18.58 -45.09
N ARG A 38 11.91 19.79 -45.07
CA ARG A 38 12.90 20.27 -44.10
C ARG A 38 12.26 20.29 -42.72
N THR A 39 12.67 19.37 -41.85
CA THR A 39 12.22 19.33 -40.45
C THR A 39 12.91 20.43 -39.64
N PRO A 40 12.17 21.17 -38.79
CA PRO A 40 12.75 22.16 -37.88
C PRO A 40 13.71 21.49 -36.89
N THR A 41 14.83 22.18 -36.65
CA THR A 41 15.90 21.81 -35.73
C THR A 41 15.32 21.41 -34.37
N ARG A 42 15.44 20.12 -34.04
CA ARG A 42 14.93 19.49 -32.82
C ARG A 42 15.68 20.07 -31.63
N ALA A 43 15.06 21.04 -30.95
CA ALA A 43 15.55 21.57 -29.68
C ALA A 43 15.83 20.40 -28.71
N HIS A 44 17.03 20.39 -28.12
CA HIS A 44 17.44 19.41 -27.12
C HIS A 44 16.45 19.42 -25.96
N ARG A 45 15.52 18.47 -25.94
CA ARG A 45 14.72 18.19 -24.74
C ARG A 45 15.69 17.63 -23.71
N THR A 46 15.93 18.41 -22.66
CA THR A 46 16.54 17.89 -21.44
C THR A 46 15.77 16.63 -21.03
N PRO A 47 16.46 15.50 -20.78
CA PRO A 47 15.81 14.29 -20.33
C PRO A 47 15.06 14.62 -19.05
N THR A 48 13.73 14.55 -19.13
CA THR A 48 12.86 14.60 -17.96
C THR A 48 13.40 13.56 -16.98
N PRO A 49 13.61 13.88 -15.69
CA PRO A 49 14.15 12.92 -14.72
C PRO A 49 13.37 11.62 -14.87
N ALA A 50 14.10 10.55 -15.22
CA ALA A 50 13.51 9.27 -15.58
C ALA A 50 12.63 8.83 -14.41
N GLN A 51 11.31 8.85 -14.61
CA GLN A 51 10.39 8.32 -13.63
C GLN A 51 10.66 6.83 -13.54
N CYS A 52 11.35 6.40 -12.48
CA CYS A 52 11.63 5.00 -12.26
C CYS A 52 10.28 4.30 -12.08
N THR A 53 9.89 3.50 -13.07
CA THR A 53 8.62 2.78 -12.99
C THR A 53 8.69 1.79 -11.84
N PRO A 54 7.65 1.71 -10.98
CA PRO A 54 7.71 0.82 -9.82
C PRO A 54 7.87 -0.62 -10.29
N THR A 55 8.78 -1.34 -9.63
CA THR A 55 9.09 -2.74 -9.93
C THR A 55 7.88 -3.64 -9.66
N ARG A 56 7.85 -4.84 -10.24
CA ARG A 56 6.78 -5.83 -10.00
C ARG A 56 6.61 -6.12 -8.50
N ALA A 57 7.72 -6.21 -7.76
CA ALA A 57 7.72 -6.46 -6.32
C ALA A 57 7.11 -5.30 -5.51
N GLN A 58 7.37 -4.04 -5.91
CA GLN A 58 6.75 -2.87 -5.27
C GLN A 58 5.24 -2.84 -5.50
N ARG A 59 4.79 -3.13 -6.74
CA ARG A 59 3.36 -3.20 -7.06
C ARG A 59 2.63 -4.29 -6.28
N ALA A 60 3.24 -5.47 -6.16
CA ALA A 60 2.69 -6.57 -5.37
C ALA A 60 2.53 -6.17 -3.90
N ARG A 61 3.55 -5.52 -3.31
CA ARG A 61 3.49 -5.01 -1.94
C ARG A 61 2.39 -3.97 -1.74
N LYS A 62 2.29 -2.98 -2.63
CA LYS A 62 1.20 -1.98 -2.60
C LYS A 62 -0.18 -2.63 -2.69
N LYS A 63 -0.31 -3.72 -3.47
CA LYS A 63 -1.55 -4.49 -3.56
C LYS A 63 -1.88 -5.22 -2.25
N THR A 64 -0.93 -5.97 -1.70
CA THR A 64 -1.12 -6.66 -0.42
C THR A 64 -1.48 -5.67 0.70
N LEU A 65 -0.82 -4.50 0.73
CA LEU A 65 -1.12 -3.46 1.70
C LEU A 65 -2.53 -2.88 1.54
N PHE A 66 -3.00 -2.70 0.31
CA PHE A 66 -4.37 -2.28 0.05
C PHE A 66 -5.38 -3.34 0.52
N GLU A 67 -5.10 -4.62 0.23
CA GLU A 67 -5.96 -5.74 0.61
C GLU A 67 -6.03 -5.94 2.12
N SER A 68 -4.90 -5.82 2.83
CA SER A 68 -4.88 -5.94 4.30
C SER A 68 -5.68 -4.84 4.98
N ARG A 69 -5.53 -3.59 4.54
CA ARG A 69 -6.31 -2.45 5.05
C ARG A 69 -7.80 -2.60 4.74
N ARG A 70 -8.11 -3.09 3.54
CA ARG A 70 -9.49 -3.40 3.15
C ARG A 70 -10.06 -4.52 4.04
N ALA A 71 -9.29 -5.55 4.35
CA ALA A 71 -9.73 -6.63 5.24
C ALA A 71 -10.17 -6.07 6.61
N VAL A 72 -9.35 -5.23 7.25
CA VAL A 72 -9.69 -4.58 8.54
C VAL A 72 -11.00 -3.79 8.46
N ILE A 73 -11.25 -3.07 7.36
CA ILE A 73 -12.49 -2.30 7.19
C ILE A 73 -13.71 -3.21 7.12
N TYR A 74 -13.58 -4.35 6.45
CA TYR A 74 -14.70 -5.28 6.24
C TYR A 74 -14.95 -6.16 7.47
N SER A 75 -13.89 -6.61 8.16
CA SER A 75 -14.02 -7.41 9.38
C SER A 75 -14.34 -6.57 10.62
N GLY A 76 -13.81 -5.34 10.71
CA GLY A 76 -13.96 -4.48 11.88
C GLY A 76 -15.27 -3.68 11.94
N GLY A 77 -16.24 -3.99 11.09
CA GLY A 77 -17.54 -3.29 11.07
C GLY A 77 -17.47 -1.85 10.55
N LEU A 78 -16.35 -1.39 9.98
CA LEU A 78 -16.11 0.00 9.60
C LEU A 78 -16.78 0.36 8.25
N ALA A 79 -18.08 0.09 8.10
CA ALA A 79 -18.75 0.13 6.81
C ALA A 79 -18.72 1.51 6.15
N HIS A 80 -18.73 2.59 6.94
CA HIS A 80 -18.64 3.95 6.43
C HIS A 80 -17.31 4.21 5.68
N HIS A 81 -16.24 3.49 6.04
CA HIS A 81 -14.97 3.56 5.32
C HIS A 81 -14.88 2.80 4.01
N LYS A 82 -15.90 1.97 3.69
CA LYS A 82 -15.97 1.28 2.38
C LYS A 82 -16.01 2.30 1.24
N LEU A 83 -16.79 3.38 1.38
CA LEU A 83 -16.92 4.43 0.36
C LEU A 83 -15.58 5.11 0.04
N LEU A 84 -14.72 5.29 1.06
CA LEU A 84 -13.37 5.82 0.86
C LEU A 84 -12.50 4.82 0.08
N PHE A 85 -12.54 3.53 0.46
CA PHE A 85 -11.74 2.50 -0.19
C PHE A 85 -12.19 2.16 -1.61
N ASP A 86 -13.46 2.37 -1.95
CA ASP A 86 -13.98 2.23 -3.32
C ASP A 86 -13.38 3.26 -4.30
N ARG A 87 -12.89 4.39 -3.77
CA ARG A 87 -12.19 5.43 -4.55
C ARG A 87 -10.67 5.28 -4.54
N LEU A 88 -10.16 4.33 -3.76
CA LEU A 88 -8.74 4.03 -3.65
C LEU A 88 -8.39 2.77 -4.45
N SER A 89 -7.11 2.65 -4.76
CA SER A 89 -6.55 1.49 -5.43
C SER A 89 -5.13 1.25 -4.92
N ALA A 90 -4.57 0.07 -5.21
CA ALA A 90 -3.22 -0.28 -4.79
C ALA A 90 -2.14 0.78 -5.14
N PRO A 91 -2.13 1.40 -6.34
CA PRO A 91 -1.18 2.48 -6.66
C PRO A 91 -1.25 3.71 -5.74
N ASN A 92 -2.36 3.92 -5.04
CA ASN A 92 -2.53 5.04 -4.10
C ASN A 92 -1.92 4.75 -2.72
N MET A 93 -1.49 3.51 -2.46
CA MET A 93 -0.84 3.15 -1.21
C MET A 93 0.60 3.69 -1.18
N SER A 94 1.10 3.95 0.02
CA SER A 94 2.50 4.34 0.23
C SER A 94 3.45 3.26 -0.29
N GLY A 95 4.60 3.68 -0.80
CA GLY A 95 5.67 2.78 -1.17
C GLY A 95 6.32 2.17 0.07
N ASP A 96 6.90 1.00 -0.10
CA ASP A 96 7.81 0.41 0.88
C ASP A 96 9.16 0.23 0.18
N GLU A 97 10.19 0.90 0.68
CA GLU A 97 11.57 0.63 0.30
C GLU A 97 12.15 -0.39 1.28
N THR A 98 12.86 -1.37 0.73
CA THR A 98 13.60 -2.34 1.53
C THR A 98 14.92 -1.68 1.89
N ASP A 99 15.08 -1.33 3.16
CA ASP A 99 16.27 -0.63 3.65
C ASP A 99 17.10 -1.62 4.46
N GLY A 100 18.31 -1.90 4.00
CA GLY A 100 19.28 -2.76 4.69
C GLY A 100 19.64 -4.07 3.96
N PRO A 101 20.66 -4.78 4.47
CA PRO A 101 21.00 -6.13 4.02
C PRO A 101 19.77 -7.05 4.19
N TRP A 102 19.65 -8.05 3.30
CA TRP A 102 18.50 -8.97 3.12
C TRP A 102 17.91 -9.63 4.39
N GLN A 103 18.55 -9.47 5.54
CA GLN A 103 18.21 -10.13 6.81
C GLN A 103 17.30 -9.30 7.73
N GLU A 104 17.13 -7.99 7.51
CA GLU A 104 16.22 -7.19 8.34
C GLU A 104 14.80 -7.12 7.74
N SER A 105 13.81 -7.67 8.46
CA SER A 105 12.37 -7.62 8.10
C SER A 105 11.74 -6.23 8.34
N LYS A 106 12.44 -5.15 7.98
CA LYS A 106 11.97 -3.78 8.13
C LYS A 106 11.76 -3.16 6.76
N TYR A 107 10.65 -2.44 6.63
CA TYR A 107 10.39 -1.61 5.46
C TYR A 107 10.38 -0.14 5.85
N ARG A 108 11.05 0.67 5.04
CA ARG A 108 10.96 2.12 5.13
C ARG A 108 9.76 2.58 4.33
N ILE A 109 8.91 3.40 4.93
CA ILE A 109 7.74 3.87 4.21
C ILE A 109 8.10 5.09 3.37
N VAL A 110 7.85 4.99 2.06
CA VAL A 110 7.91 6.11 1.13
C VAL A 110 6.54 6.79 1.12
N GLU A 111 6.48 7.98 1.70
CA GLU A 111 5.25 8.75 1.77
C GLU A 111 4.90 9.37 0.43
N SER A 112 3.62 9.41 0.09
CA SER A 112 3.17 10.16 -1.09
C SER A 112 2.89 11.62 -0.70
N ARG A 113 3.51 12.57 -1.42
CA ARG A 113 3.41 14.02 -1.20
C ARG A 113 1.97 14.53 -1.16
N TRP A 114 1.09 13.90 -1.94
CA TRP A 114 -0.31 14.30 -2.03
C TRP A 114 -1.13 13.96 -0.78
N GLN A 115 -0.69 13.03 0.08
CA GLN A 115 -1.46 12.58 1.24
C GLN A 115 -1.39 13.60 2.38
N SER A 116 -2.53 13.97 2.95
CA SER A 116 -2.56 14.74 4.19
C SER A 116 -2.04 13.91 5.38
N ASP A 117 -1.60 14.58 6.44
CA ASP A 117 -1.11 13.88 7.62
C ASP A 117 -2.23 13.13 8.36
N ASP A 118 -3.45 13.67 8.38
CA ASP A 118 -4.63 12.97 8.91
C ASP A 118 -4.91 11.66 8.17
N PHE A 119 -4.84 11.70 6.84
CA PHE A 119 -5.03 10.50 6.01
C PHE A 119 -3.92 9.48 6.21
N LYS A 120 -2.67 9.93 6.38
CA LYS A 120 -1.55 9.05 6.72
C LYS A 120 -1.77 8.40 8.07
N ALA A 121 -2.12 9.18 9.10
CA ALA A 121 -2.38 8.69 10.45
C ALA A 121 -3.51 7.64 10.45
N PHE A 122 -4.61 7.93 9.75
CA PHE A 122 -5.69 6.98 9.52
C PHE A 122 -5.20 5.65 8.90
N MET A 123 -4.42 5.72 7.82
CA MET A 123 -3.85 4.54 7.17
C MET A 123 -2.90 3.74 8.08
N ARG A 124 -2.16 4.41 8.99
CA ARG A 124 -1.32 3.73 10.00
C ARG A 124 -2.15 3.03 11.06
N SER A 125 -3.24 3.66 11.49
CA SER A 125 -4.15 3.06 12.47
C SER A 125 -4.81 1.79 11.92
N LEU A 126 -5.13 1.74 10.61
CA LEU A 126 -5.56 0.50 9.94
C LEU A 126 -4.46 -0.56 9.91
N ASP A 127 -3.21 -0.17 9.62
CA ASP A 127 -2.07 -1.09 9.63
C ASP A 127 -1.86 -1.70 11.04
N ALA A 128 -1.98 -0.89 12.09
CA ALA A 128 -1.84 -1.34 13.48
C ALA A 128 -2.97 -2.32 13.87
N LYS A 129 -4.22 -2.03 13.49
CA LYS A 129 -5.34 -2.95 13.68
C LYS A 129 -5.10 -4.29 12.99
N TYR A 130 -4.69 -4.27 11.72
CA TYR A 130 -4.37 -5.49 10.97
C TYR A 130 -3.28 -6.33 11.66
N GLN A 131 -2.21 -5.68 12.14
CA GLN A 131 -1.13 -6.36 12.85
C GLN A 131 -1.60 -7.02 14.16
N ASN A 132 -2.48 -6.35 14.91
CA ASN A 132 -3.06 -6.90 16.13
C ASN A 132 -3.95 -8.10 15.84
N ASP A 133 -4.82 -8.00 14.83
CA ASP A 133 -5.72 -9.08 14.43
C ASP A 133 -4.91 -10.30 13.98
N GLU A 134 -3.92 -10.10 13.10
CA GLU A 134 -3.05 -11.19 12.65
C GLU A 134 -2.23 -11.81 13.79
N ALA A 135 -1.75 -11.01 14.74
CA ALA A 135 -1.03 -11.53 15.91
C ALA A 135 -1.94 -12.37 16.82
N ALA A 136 -3.24 -12.06 16.88
CA ALA A 136 -4.21 -12.85 17.63
C ALA A 136 -4.54 -14.20 16.95
N HIS A 137 -4.56 -14.24 15.61
CA HIS A 137 -4.88 -15.45 14.85
C HIS A 137 -3.66 -16.33 14.59
N SER A 138 -2.48 -15.73 14.46
CA SER A 138 -1.24 -16.42 14.17
C SER A 138 -0.66 -17.01 15.46
N GLY A 139 -0.78 -18.33 15.64
CA GLY A 139 -0.05 -19.05 16.67
C GLY A 139 1.48 -18.83 16.58
N THR A 140 2.23 -19.30 17.59
CA THR A 140 3.65 -19.00 17.90
C THR A 140 4.68 -19.09 16.76
N ASN A 141 4.33 -19.62 15.58
CA ASN A 141 5.25 -19.92 14.49
C ASN A 141 5.02 -19.16 13.17
N CYS A 142 4.20 -18.10 13.14
CA CYS A 142 4.05 -17.32 11.90
C CYS A 142 5.22 -16.36 11.67
N ASN A 143 5.61 -16.29 10.39
CA ASN A 143 6.61 -15.35 9.88
C ASN A 143 6.26 -13.93 10.36
N THR A 144 7.10 -13.36 11.21
CA THR A 144 6.82 -12.08 11.89
C THR A 144 6.45 -11.02 10.86
N LEU A 145 5.25 -10.43 11.00
CA LEU A 145 4.80 -9.35 10.13
C LEU A 145 5.87 -8.27 10.07
N ARG A 146 6.26 -7.91 8.85
CA ARG A 146 7.36 -6.97 8.64
C ARG A 146 6.99 -5.60 9.22
N THR A 147 7.84 -5.07 10.09
CA THR A 147 7.61 -3.78 10.72
C THR A 147 7.88 -2.67 9.71
N ARG A 148 6.90 -1.80 9.52
CA ARG A 148 7.02 -0.62 8.65
C ARG A 148 7.40 0.58 9.52
N ILE A 149 8.53 1.22 9.22
CA ILE A 149 9.11 2.32 10.02
C ILE A 149 9.11 3.59 9.19
N ALA A 150 8.49 4.65 9.71
CA ALA A 150 8.64 6.00 9.17
C ALA A 150 9.87 6.64 9.82
N ARG A 151 10.80 7.19 9.04
CA ARG A 151 11.89 8.01 9.59
C ARG A 151 11.75 9.47 9.14
N ALA A 152 12.22 10.37 9.99
CA ALA A 152 12.28 11.78 9.64
C ALA A 152 13.28 11.99 8.49
N GLY A 153 12.88 12.78 7.49
CA GLY A 153 13.68 13.00 6.28
C GLY A 153 13.61 11.88 5.26
N ASP A 154 12.57 11.03 5.34
CA ASP A 154 12.32 9.99 4.33
C ASP A 154 12.05 10.55 2.94
N HIS A 155 12.35 9.72 1.95
CA HIS A 155 12.03 10.03 0.57
C HIS A 155 10.51 10.19 0.44
N VAL A 156 10.10 11.35 -0.07
CA VAL A 156 8.71 11.64 -0.40
C VAL A 156 8.56 11.51 -1.92
N GLU A 157 7.68 10.62 -2.35
CA GLU A 157 7.33 10.46 -3.77
C GLU A 157 6.10 11.32 -4.11
N ASP A 158 6.00 11.85 -5.33
CA ASP A 158 4.77 12.55 -5.74
C ASP A 158 3.55 11.63 -5.69
N GLY A 159 3.75 10.33 -5.99
CA GLY A 159 2.72 9.30 -5.95
C GLY A 159 1.61 9.47 -7.00
N TYR A 160 0.66 8.52 -7.05
CA TYR A 160 -0.54 8.63 -7.86
C TYR A 160 -1.71 9.10 -6.97
N ALA A 161 -2.12 10.35 -7.13
CA ALA A 161 -3.24 10.90 -6.38
C ALA A 161 -4.59 10.38 -6.94
N PRO A 162 -5.42 9.73 -6.11
CA PRO A 162 -6.74 9.25 -6.51
C PRO A 162 -7.68 10.43 -6.83
N ARG A 163 -8.69 10.17 -7.65
CA ARG A 163 -9.70 11.16 -8.03
C ARG A 163 -10.92 10.98 -7.14
N GLY A 164 -11.61 12.07 -6.83
CA GLY A 164 -12.87 12.04 -6.10
C GLY A 164 -12.73 11.86 -4.59
N LEU A 165 -11.54 12.04 -3.99
CA LEU A 165 -11.46 12.04 -2.53
C LEU A 165 -11.94 13.37 -1.94
N TRP A 166 -12.20 13.35 -0.63
CA TRP A 166 -12.51 14.51 0.19
C TRP A 166 -11.31 15.43 0.35
N ARG A 167 -11.57 16.71 0.64
CA ARG A 167 -10.52 17.74 0.65
C ARG A 167 -9.44 17.45 1.68
N ASN A 168 -9.82 16.97 2.85
CA ASN A 168 -8.90 16.64 3.94
C ASN A 168 -8.11 15.34 3.73
N CYS A 169 -8.35 14.58 2.66
CA CYS A 169 -7.46 13.48 2.26
C CYS A 169 -6.18 13.98 1.56
N TYR A 170 -6.21 15.20 1.01
CA TYR A 170 -5.09 15.77 0.27
C TYR A 170 -4.28 16.73 1.15
N ASN A 171 -2.96 16.71 1.00
CA ASN A 171 -2.08 17.74 1.53
C ASN A 171 -2.42 19.08 0.85
N GLN A 172 -2.76 20.09 1.65
CA GLN A 172 -3.27 21.36 1.14
C GLN A 172 -2.20 22.19 0.42
N ASP A 173 -0.94 22.12 0.87
CA ASP A 173 0.18 22.78 0.19
C ASP A 173 0.40 22.17 -1.20
N TRP A 174 0.48 20.84 -1.27
CA TRP A 174 0.58 20.13 -2.54
C TRP A 174 -0.60 20.46 -3.48
N LEU A 175 -1.82 20.50 -2.94
CA LEU A 175 -2.99 20.86 -3.72
C LEU A 175 -2.90 22.29 -4.27
N ARG A 176 -2.38 23.24 -3.47
CA ARG A 176 -2.14 24.65 -3.87
C ARG A 176 -1.07 24.79 -4.96
N GLU A 177 -0.03 23.97 -4.93
CA GLU A 177 1.04 23.96 -5.93
C GLU A 177 0.59 23.41 -7.29
N LEU A 178 -0.45 22.55 -7.31
CA LEU A 178 -0.93 21.99 -8.57
C LEU A 178 -1.54 23.03 -9.51
N PRO A 179 -1.24 22.97 -10.82
CA PRO A 179 -1.95 23.73 -11.84
C PRO A 179 -3.47 23.52 -11.74
N MET A 180 -4.24 24.59 -11.96
CA MET A 180 -5.70 24.56 -11.86
C MET A 180 -6.35 23.45 -12.71
N SER A 181 -5.80 23.16 -13.88
CA SER A 181 -6.26 22.07 -14.75
C SER A 181 -6.10 20.68 -14.11
N LYS A 182 -4.94 20.40 -13.49
CA LYS A 182 -4.70 19.15 -12.74
C LYS A 182 -5.58 19.06 -11.50
N ARG A 183 -5.70 20.17 -10.75
CA ARG A 183 -6.57 20.24 -9.56
C ARG A 183 -8.03 19.94 -9.90
N ARG A 184 -8.57 20.55 -10.98
CA ARG A 184 -9.92 20.23 -11.49
C ARG A 184 -10.04 18.77 -11.91
N GLY A 185 -8.98 18.20 -12.48
CA GLY A 185 -8.90 16.79 -12.86
C GLY A 185 -9.09 15.82 -11.70
N LEU A 186 -8.66 16.19 -10.49
CA LEU A 186 -8.81 15.38 -9.27
C LEU A 186 -10.27 15.25 -8.82
N ARG A 187 -11.17 16.16 -9.21
CA ARG A 187 -12.59 16.17 -8.78
C ARG A 187 -12.74 16.08 -7.25
N VAL A 188 -11.95 16.88 -6.53
CA VAL A 188 -11.95 16.91 -5.05
C VAL A 188 -13.37 17.20 -4.54
N VAL A 189 -13.85 16.36 -3.62
CA VAL A 189 -15.12 16.56 -2.93
C VAL A 189 -14.93 17.65 -1.89
N ASN A 190 -15.71 18.73 -1.97
CA ASN A 190 -15.62 19.87 -1.05
C ASN A 190 -16.34 19.61 0.29
N ALA A 191 -15.94 18.53 0.95
CA ALA A 191 -16.36 18.17 2.31
C ALA A 191 -15.16 17.52 3.01
N ASP A 192 -15.17 17.52 4.34
CA ASP A 192 -14.21 16.77 5.13
C ASP A 192 -14.74 15.34 5.34
N TYR A 193 -13.82 14.40 5.28
CA TYR A 193 -14.06 13.00 5.59
C TYR A 193 -13.77 12.72 7.06
N ASP A 194 -14.59 11.91 7.70
CA ASP A 194 -14.37 11.47 9.07
C ASP A 194 -13.43 10.26 9.11
N PHE A 195 -12.28 10.41 9.77
CA PHE A 195 -11.26 9.36 9.90
C PHE A 195 -11.41 8.55 11.20
N ASP A 196 -12.48 8.74 11.97
CA ASP A 196 -12.67 7.99 13.19
C ASP A 196 -12.85 6.48 12.92
N LEU A 197 -12.13 5.67 13.68
CA LEU A 197 -12.17 4.21 13.59
C LEU A 197 -13.07 3.59 14.67
N THR A 198 -13.86 4.40 15.38
CA THR A 198 -14.89 3.87 16.26
C THR A 198 -16.06 3.32 15.41
N PRO A 199 -16.55 2.10 15.72
CA PRO A 199 -17.76 1.61 15.06
C PRO A 199 -18.92 2.51 15.46
N THR A 200 -19.75 2.91 14.49
CA THR A 200 -20.94 3.72 14.78
C THR A 200 -21.97 2.86 15.49
N VAL A 201 -22.78 3.45 16.38
CA VAL A 201 -23.80 2.72 17.17
C VAL A 201 -24.74 1.90 16.29
N ASP A 202 -25.12 2.44 15.13
CA ASP A 202 -25.96 1.76 14.13
C ASP A 202 -25.35 0.44 13.60
N GLN A 203 -24.03 0.24 13.73
CA GLN A 203 -23.33 -0.97 13.30
C GLN A 203 -23.18 -2.01 14.42
N LEU A 204 -23.38 -1.62 15.68
CA LEU A 204 -23.32 -2.55 16.82
C LEU A 204 -24.56 -3.45 16.88
N GLU A 205 -25.70 -2.97 16.38
CA GLU A 205 -26.97 -3.72 16.43
C GLU A 205 -26.96 -4.94 15.49
N ASP A 206 -26.28 -4.87 14.34
CA ASP A 206 -26.19 -5.99 13.38
C ASP A 206 -25.33 -7.15 13.88
N VAL A 207 -24.30 -6.88 14.70
CA VAL A 207 -23.38 -7.92 15.22
C VAL A 207 -24.04 -8.72 16.35
N VAL A 208 -24.84 -8.06 17.19
CA VAL A 208 -25.49 -8.69 18.35
C VAL A 208 -26.60 -9.68 17.94
N MET A 209 -27.12 -9.58 16.72
CA MET A 209 -28.17 -10.47 16.23
C MET A 209 -27.67 -11.85 15.74
N GLN A 210 -26.35 -12.06 15.57
CA GLN A 210 -25.81 -13.32 15.03
C GLN A 210 -25.51 -14.41 16.07
N GLU A 211 -25.47 -14.09 17.38
CA GLU A 211 -25.09 -15.06 18.43
C GLU A 211 -26.28 -15.80 19.07
N LYS A 212 -27.49 -15.77 18.47
CA LYS A 212 -28.70 -16.33 19.11
C LYS A 212 -29.40 -17.49 18.39
N GLU A 213 -28.80 -18.06 17.33
CA GLU A 213 -29.46 -19.11 16.52
C GLU A 213 -28.77 -20.49 16.51
N ASP A 214 -28.06 -20.88 17.58
CA ASP A 214 -27.53 -22.24 17.74
C ASP A 214 -28.09 -23.02 18.94
N GLY A 215 -29.17 -22.52 19.56
CA GLY A 215 -29.96 -23.25 20.56
C GLY A 215 -30.96 -24.25 19.98
N SER A 216 -30.55 -25.12 19.05
CA SER A 216 -31.37 -26.26 18.62
C SER A 216 -31.18 -27.41 19.60
N ALA A 217 -32.21 -27.65 20.40
CA ALA A 217 -32.31 -28.78 21.30
C ALA A 217 -32.29 -30.11 20.53
N ASP A 218 -31.24 -30.90 20.70
CA ASP A 218 -31.29 -32.34 20.47
C ASP A 218 -32.13 -32.97 21.58
N GLU A 219 -33.42 -33.08 21.30
CA GLU A 219 -34.38 -33.89 22.05
C GLU A 219 -34.09 -35.36 21.72
N ILE A 220 -33.29 -36.01 22.56
CA ILE A 220 -33.08 -37.47 22.51
C ILE A 220 -34.36 -38.13 23.04
N GLU A 221 -35.37 -38.27 22.19
CA GLU A 221 -36.47 -39.21 22.44
C GLU A 221 -35.99 -40.64 22.16
N GLY A 222 -36.24 -41.51 23.14
CA GLY A 222 -35.71 -42.86 23.19
C GLY A 222 -36.27 -43.81 22.15
N THR A 223 -35.60 -44.96 22.02
CA THR A 223 -36.22 -46.19 21.55
C THR A 223 -35.75 -47.33 22.45
N LEU A 224 -36.76 -48.02 22.99
CA LEU A 224 -36.73 -49.18 23.87
C LEU A 224 -36.00 -50.39 23.28
#